data_AF-A0A0M0HN70-F1
#
_entry.id   AF-A0A0M0HN70-F1
#
_cell.length_a   1.000
_cell.length_b   1.000
_cell.length_c   1.000
_cell.angle_alpha   90.00
_cell.angle_beta   90.00
_cell.angle_gamma   90.00
#
_symmetry.space_group_name_H-M   'P 1'
#
loop_
_entity.id
_entity.type
_entity.pdbx_description
1 polymer ?
#
loop_
_entity_poly.entity_id
_entity_poly.type
_entity_poly.pdbx_seq_one_letter_code
_entity_poly.pdbx_strand_id
1 'polypeptide(L)'
;MLKTGLTALILSYSTFSNASMDYSSQHIELSYTVDQAQNYPFYTNGNSTALLDPYNFNANESALKLDEEPVAKYLTVQDERDWEYLKGQTYTILGLSVATVGLMTLLPESITKWDEEDRNLSGLGSKWKDNVTAGPVWDRDEHYLNYVMHPYFGGVYYTAARHAGFNEFESFLYSATMSTFFWEYGVEAFAEVPSWQDVFITPFFGAVVGELMLEAEQDIITSGGEVLGSATMGDVTLFFLNPVGHIHGWVSNTWGGSAELQYSSNPWFGNDQAAKFALESGAQYDNVFYGVEMKISF
;
A
#
# COMPACT_ATOMS: atom_id res chain seq x y z
N MET A 1 14.30 19.05 -38.01
CA MET A 1 12.96 19.30 -37.43
C MET A 1 12.13 18.02 -37.57
N LEU A 2 12.21 17.13 -36.57
CA LEU A 2 11.30 15.99 -36.45
C LEU A 2 10.82 15.99 -34.99
N LYS A 3 9.52 16.24 -34.81
CA LYS A 3 8.80 16.01 -33.55
C LYS A 3 8.41 14.54 -33.54
N THR A 4 8.94 13.76 -32.60
CA THR A 4 8.44 12.42 -32.28
C THR A 4 7.80 12.51 -30.90
N GLY A 5 6.47 12.52 -30.88
CA GLY A 5 5.68 12.27 -29.68
C GLY A 5 5.70 10.79 -29.36
N LEU A 6 6.02 10.45 -28.11
CA LEU A 6 5.74 9.14 -27.57
C LEU A 6 4.31 9.18 -27.00
N THR A 7 3.41 8.48 -27.66
CA THR A 7 2.08 8.16 -27.14
C THR A 7 1.91 6.67 -27.35
N ALA A 8 1.99 5.89 -26.28
CA ALA A 8 1.64 4.48 -26.29
C ALA A 8 1.31 4.04 -24.86
N LEU A 9 0.08 4.30 -24.45
CA LEU A 9 -0.61 3.54 -23.41
C LEU A 9 -1.91 3.08 -24.06
N ILE A 10 -2.07 1.77 -24.24
CA ILE A 10 -3.31 0.99 -24.43
C ILE A 10 -2.82 -0.46 -24.57
N LEU A 11 -3.25 -1.34 -23.67
CA LEU A 11 -3.57 -2.74 -23.95
C LEU A 11 -4.20 -3.34 -22.67
N SER A 12 -5.47 -3.01 -22.43
CA SER A 12 -6.37 -3.85 -21.64
C SER A 12 -7.30 -4.57 -22.62
N TYR A 13 -6.97 -5.82 -22.96
CA TYR A 13 -7.93 -6.74 -23.57
C TYR A 13 -8.44 -7.66 -22.47
N SER A 14 -9.70 -7.47 -22.07
CA SER A 14 -10.46 -8.41 -21.27
C SER A 14 -10.87 -9.59 -22.15
N THR A 15 -10.29 -10.76 -21.93
CA THR A 15 -10.80 -12.02 -22.47
C THR A 15 -11.83 -12.60 -21.50
N PHE A 16 -13.11 -12.47 -21.83
CA PHE A 16 -14.18 -13.20 -21.17
C PHE A 16 -14.06 -14.69 -21.47
N SER A 17 -13.71 -15.50 -20.45
CA SER A 17 -13.84 -16.95 -20.49
C SER A 17 -15.14 -17.34 -19.80
N ASN A 18 -16.15 -17.75 -20.58
CA ASN A 18 -17.37 -18.38 -20.06
C ASN A 18 -17.04 -19.79 -19.55
N ALA A 19 -17.10 -20.00 -18.23
CA ALA A 19 -17.17 -21.33 -17.64
C ALA A 19 -18.61 -21.58 -17.17
N SER A 20 -19.33 -22.45 -17.88
CA SER A 20 -20.64 -22.96 -17.45
C SER A 20 -20.46 -23.89 -16.25
N MET A 21 -20.93 -23.47 -15.07
CA MET A 21 -21.05 -24.36 -13.91
C MET A 21 -22.38 -25.11 -13.97
N ASP A 22 -22.34 -26.41 -14.27
CA ASP A 22 -23.42 -27.35 -13.99
C ASP A 22 -23.32 -27.79 -12.52
N TYR A 23 -24.34 -27.49 -11.74
CA TYR A 23 -24.45 -27.88 -10.33
C TYR A 23 -25.00 -29.32 -10.26
N SER A 24 -24.19 -30.29 -9.85
CA SER A 24 -24.65 -31.64 -9.48
C SER A 24 -24.32 -31.92 -8.02
N SER A 25 -25.34 -31.86 -7.17
CA SER A 25 -25.28 -32.29 -5.78
C SER A 25 -25.38 -33.82 -5.73
N GLN A 26 -24.29 -34.53 -5.44
CA GLN A 26 -24.34 -35.93 -5.02
C GLN A 26 -23.72 -36.10 -3.64
N HIS A 27 -24.57 -36.46 -2.68
CA HIS A 27 -24.19 -36.93 -1.35
C HIS A 27 -23.54 -38.31 -1.48
N ILE A 28 -22.38 -38.51 -0.85
CA ILE A 28 -21.70 -39.81 -0.75
C ILE A 28 -22.09 -40.45 0.59
N GLU A 29 -22.84 -41.55 0.55
CA GLU A 29 -22.96 -42.49 1.68
C GLU A 29 -22.01 -43.68 1.46
N LEU A 30 -21.22 -44.01 2.48
CA LEU A 30 -20.40 -45.22 2.53
C LEU A 30 -21.01 -46.19 3.54
N SER A 31 -21.67 -47.24 3.03
CA SER A 31 -22.02 -48.43 3.80
C SER A 31 -21.09 -49.58 3.39
N TYR A 32 -20.54 -50.31 4.38
CA TYR A 32 -19.74 -51.50 4.13
C TYR A 32 -20.37 -52.69 4.85
N THR A 33 -20.70 -53.74 4.11
CA THR A 33 -21.18 -55.03 4.62
C THR A 33 -20.01 -55.96 4.88
N VAL A 34 -19.99 -56.59 6.06
CA VAL A 34 -19.02 -57.62 6.45
C VAL A 34 -19.57 -58.98 6.05
N ASP A 35 -18.93 -59.66 5.11
CA ASP A 35 -19.17 -61.09 4.84
C ASP A 35 -18.09 -61.94 5.51
N GLN A 36 -18.53 -62.90 6.32
CA GLN A 36 -17.70 -63.84 7.06
C GLN A 36 -17.42 -65.14 6.28
N ALA A 37 -16.24 -65.67 6.58
CA ALA A 37 -15.89 -67.09 6.72
C ALA A 37 -15.41 -67.89 5.50
N GLN A 38 -14.18 -68.41 5.62
CA GLN A 38 -13.88 -69.83 5.39
C GLN A 38 -12.70 -70.29 6.27
N ASN A 39 -12.91 -71.39 6.99
CA ASN A 39 -12.04 -72.04 7.98
C ASN A 39 -11.46 -73.34 7.40
N TYR A 40 -10.19 -73.70 7.68
CA TYR A 40 -9.65 -75.09 7.77
C TYR A 40 -8.21 -75.08 8.39
N PRO A 41 -7.67 -76.19 8.96
CA PRO A 41 -7.14 -76.18 10.33
C PRO A 41 -5.64 -76.56 10.51
N PHE A 42 -5.10 -76.15 11.68
CA PHE A 42 -4.03 -76.73 12.52
C PHE A 42 -2.83 -77.49 11.91
N TYR A 43 -1.62 -76.95 12.17
CA TYR A 43 -0.50 -77.71 12.78
C TYR A 43 0.29 -76.81 13.74
N THR A 44 0.59 -77.35 14.91
CA THR A 44 1.30 -76.72 16.03
C THR A 44 2.81 -76.96 15.93
N ASN A 45 3.64 -75.93 16.12
CA ASN A 45 4.94 -76.11 16.79
C ASN A 45 5.55 -74.78 17.27
N GLY A 46 5.78 -74.70 18.59
CA GLY A 46 6.97 -74.13 19.24
C GLY A 46 7.38 -72.67 19.00
N ASN A 47 7.07 -71.82 20.00
CA ASN A 47 7.91 -70.75 20.56
C ASN A 47 8.85 -69.96 19.62
N SER A 48 8.39 -68.78 19.20
CA SER A 48 9.07 -67.49 19.45
C SER A 48 8.23 -66.36 18.85
N THR A 49 7.77 -65.45 19.70
CA THR A 49 7.06 -64.23 19.30
C THR A 49 8.02 -63.28 18.59
N ALA A 50 7.91 -63.20 17.27
CA ALA A 50 8.32 -62.03 16.49
C ALA A 50 7.07 -61.51 15.78
N LEU A 51 6.50 -60.43 16.31
CA LEU A 51 5.48 -59.67 15.61
C LEU A 51 6.19 -58.96 14.44
N LEU A 52 6.03 -59.50 13.24
CA LEU A 52 6.33 -58.80 12.00
C LEU A 52 5.17 -57.85 11.74
N ASP A 53 5.35 -56.56 12.01
CA ASP A 53 4.45 -55.52 11.54
C ASP A 53 4.44 -55.50 10.00
N PRO A 54 3.28 -55.66 9.33
CA PRO A 54 3.19 -55.57 7.88
C PRO A 54 3.14 -54.13 7.35
N TYR A 55 3.44 -53.13 8.20
CA TYR A 55 3.51 -51.73 7.84
C TYR A 55 4.91 -51.17 8.05
N ASN A 56 5.85 -51.59 7.22
CA ASN A 56 7.11 -50.86 7.08
C ASN A 56 7.32 -50.46 5.62
N PHE A 57 6.44 -49.58 5.14
CA PHE A 57 6.81 -48.69 4.05
C PHE A 57 7.74 -47.64 4.64
N ASN A 58 9.04 -47.94 4.60
CA ASN A 58 10.09 -46.96 4.81
C ASN A 58 10.19 -46.10 3.55
N ALA A 59 9.13 -45.35 3.25
CA ALA A 59 9.23 -44.19 2.40
C ALA A 59 9.88 -43.12 3.27
N ASN A 60 11.13 -42.81 2.98
CA ASN A 60 11.76 -41.59 3.44
C ASN A 60 11.01 -40.43 2.75
N GLU A 61 9.78 -40.14 3.22
CA GLU A 61 9.11 -38.88 2.92
C GLU A 61 10.03 -37.82 3.47
N SER A 62 10.78 -37.22 2.56
CA SER A 62 11.36 -35.92 2.80
C SER A 62 10.15 -35.05 3.09
N ALA A 63 9.85 -34.81 4.37
CA ALA A 63 8.83 -33.89 4.79
C ALA A 63 9.10 -32.61 4.01
N LEU A 64 8.25 -32.33 3.03
CA LEU A 64 8.40 -31.21 2.13
C LEU A 64 8.16 -30.00 3.02
N LYS A 65 9.25 -29.42 3.52
CA LYS A 65 9.22 -28.15 4.22
C LYS A 65 8.82 -27.11 3.19
N LEU A 66 7.51 -26.92 3.04
CA LEU A 66 6.94 -25.67 2.55
C LEU A 66 7.16 -24.65 3.66
N ASP A 67 8.41 -24.26 3.87
CA ASP A 67 8.70 -22.94 4.43
C ASP A 67 8.37 -21.97 3.27
N GLU A 68 7.07 -21.81 2.95
CA GLU A 68 6.63 -20.72 2.08
C GLU A 68 7.04 -19.45 2.82
N GLU A 69 8.04 -18.75 2.29
CA GLU A 69 8.42 -17.43 2.76
C GLU A 69 7.12 -16.60 2.90
N PRO A 70 6.85 -16.02 4.09
CA PRO A 70 5.61 -15.31 4.30
C PRO A 70 5.49 -14.22 3.23
N VAL A 71 4.41 -14.27 2.45
CA VAL A 71 4.12 -13.27 1.44
C VAL A 71 4.20 -11.89 2.11
N ALA A 72 4.95 -10.98 1.49
CA ALA A 72 5.26 -9.71 2.12
C ALA A 72 3.98 -8.99 2.55
N LYS A 73 3.99 -8.35 3.73
CA LYS A 73 2.80 -7.73 4.33
C LYS A 73 2.10 -6.73 3.40
N TYR A 74 2.85 -6.06 2.53
CA TYR A 74 2.29 -5.10 1.57
C TYR A 74 1.58 -5.74 0.37
N LEU A 75 1.71 -7.05 0.16
CA LEU A 75 0.98 -7.80 -0.86
C LEU A 75 -0.26 -8.50 -0.29
N THR A 76 -0.45 -8.47 1.03
CA THR A 76 -1.54 -9.14 1.72
C THR A 76 -2.49 -8.15 2.38
N VAL A 77 -3.79 -8.37 2.17
CA VAL A 77 -4.84 -7.63 2.87
C VAL A 77 -4.94 -8.17 4.30
N GLN A 78 -4.84 -7.29 5.30
CA GLN A 78 -5.00 -7.71 6.70
C GLN A 78 -6.45 -8.10 7.00
N ASP A 79 -6.65 -9.18 7.75
CA ASP A 79 -7.99 -9.67 8.14
C ASP A 79 -8.70 -8.71 9.11
N GLU A 80 -7.92 -8.03 9.95
CA GLU A 80 -8.40 -7.05 10.92
C GLU A 80 -7.83 -5.66 10.63
N ARG A 81 -8.49 -4.62 11.14
CA ARG A 81 -8.04 -3.23 11.01
C ARG A 81 -6.70 -3.02 11.70
N ASP A 82 -5.66 -2.83 10.90
CA ASP A 82 -4.31 -2.55 11.37
C ASP A 82 -4.00 -1.04 11.27
N TRP A 83 -4.31 -0.32 12.35
CA TRP A 83 -4.05 1.12 12.46
C TRP A 83 -2.56 1.46 12.46
N GLU A 84 -1.71 0.57 12.99
CA GLU A 84 -0.27 0.81 13.05
C GLU A 84 0.33 0.74 11.64
N TYR A 85 -0.10 -0.25 10.86
CA TYR A 85 0.31 -0.39 9.47
C TYR A 85 -0.20 0.76 8.60
N LEU A 86 -1.47 1.17 8.75
CA LEU A 86 -2.00 2.34 8.04
C LEU A 86 -1.23 3.61 8.40
N LYS A 87 -0.89 3.79 9.68
CA LYS A 87 -0.08 4.93 10.15
C LYS A 87 1.32 4.91 9.52
N GLY A 88 1.97 3.74 9.47
CA GLY A 88 3.27 3.57 8.82
C GLY A 88 3.25 3.91 7.33
N GLN A 89 2.22 3.44 6.62
CA GLN A 89 1.99 3.80 5.21
C GLN A 89 1.70 5.31 5.06
N THR A 90 0.93 5.90 5.96
CA THR A 90 0.65 7.36 5.96
C THR A 90 1.92 8.18 6.14
N TYR A 91 2.85 7.76 7.00
CA TYR A 91 4.16 8.41 7.11
C TYR A 91 5.03 8.22 5.87
N THR A 92 4.91 7.07 5.21
CA THR A 92 5.57 6.83 3.92
C THR A 92 5.03 7.80 2.87
N ILE A 93 3.71 7.98 2.79
CA ILE A 93 3.07 8.99 1.93
C ILE A 93 3.57 10.39 2.25
N LEU A 94 3.65 10.77 3.53
CA LEU A 94 4.19 12.07 3.94
C LEU A 94 5.63 12.28 3.47
N GLY A 95 6.49 11.28 3.69
CA GLY A 95 7.90 11.34 3.26
C GLY A 95 8.04 11.43 1.74
N LEU A 96 7.25 10.64 1.00
CA LEU A 96 7.20 10.70 -0.45
C LEU A 96 6.69 12.05 -0.94
N SER A 97 5.72 12.65 -0.26
CA SER A 97 5.19 13.97 -0.63
C SER A 97 6.24 15.08 -0.46
N VAL A 98 7.02 15.05 0.62
CA VAL A 98 8.16 15.98 0.78
C VAL A 98 9.20 15.79 -0.33
N ALA A 99 9.50 14.54 -0.69
CA ALA A 99 10.42 14.25 -1.79
C ALA A 99 9.85 14.72 -3.14
N THR A 100 8.56 14.52 -3.39
CA THR A 100 7.84 14.97 -4.59
C THR A 100 7.86 16.48 -4.69
N VAL A 101 7.53 17.22 -3.62
CA VAL A 101 7.62 18.69 -3.58
C VAL A 101 9.05 19.13 -3.88
N GLY A 102 10.05 18.52 -3.24
CA GLY A 102 11.46 18.80 -3.52
C GLY A 102 11.81 18.60 -4.99
N LEU A 103 11.37 17.50 -5.60
CA LEU A 103 11.57 17.24 -7.03
C LEU A 103 10.81 18.23 -7.92
N MET A 104 9.56 18.55 -7.59
CA MET A 104 8.75 19.52 -8.32
C MET A 104 9.40 20.91 -8.31
N THR A 105 10.02 21.32 -7.19
CA THR A 105 10.82 22.55 -7.16
C THR A 105 12.08 22.52 -8.03
N LEU A 106 12.45 21.38 -8.63
CA LEU A 106 13.57 21.24 -9.57
C LEU A 106 13.10 21.00 -11.02
N LEU A 107 11.85 20.57 -11.21
CA LEU A 107 11.29 20.31 -12.55
C LEU A 107 10.89 21.61 -13.26
N PRO A 108 10.81 21.61 -14.60
CA PRO A 108 10.36 22.78 -15.37
C PRO A 108 8.86 23.06 -15.16
N GLU A 109 8.49 24.34 -15.18
CA GLU A 109 7.10 24.85 -15.12
C GLU A 109 6.12 24.13 -16.07
N SER A 110 6.59 23.66 -17.22
CA SER A 110 5.73 22.93 -18.17
C SER A 110 5.13 21.64 -17.60
N ILE A 111 5.79 21.05 -16.59
CA ILE A 111 5.37 19.81 -15.93
C ILE A 111 4.64 20.11 -14.62
N THR A 112 5.16 21.03 -13.81
CA THR A 112 4.66 21.30 -12.46
C THR A 112 3.60 22.40 -12.40
N LYS A 113 3.52 23.25 -13.43
CA LYS A 113 2.75 24.51 -13.46
C LYS A 113 3.19 25.58 -12.45
N TRP A 114 4.04 25.22 -11.48
CA TRP A 114 4.61 26.12 -10.47
C TRP A 114 5.69 27.04 -11.04
N ASP A 115 5.43 28.35 -11.01
CA ASP A 115 6.35 29.39 -11.47
C ASP A 115 7.50 29.69 -10.47
N GLU A 116 8.42 30.60 -10.85
CA GLU A 116 9.54 31.01 -9.99
C GLU A 116 9.08 31.65 -8.65
N GLU A 117 7.90 32.29 -8.61
CA GLU A 117 7.32 32.83 -7.37
C GLU A 117 6.68 31.73 -6.52
N ASP A 118 6.10 30.72 -7.14
CA ASP A 118 5.51 29.55 -6.49
C ASP A 118 6.56 28.68 -5.79
N ARG A 119 7.78 28.66 -6.35
CA ARG A 119 8.95 27.95 -5.80
C ARG A 119 9.68 28.75 -4.72
N ASN A 120 9.27 29.99 -4.44
CA ASN A 120 9.91 30.85 -3.47
C ASN A 120 9.53 30.47 -2.03
N LEU A 121 10.46 29.79 -1.34
CA LEU A 121 10.30 29.31 0.02
C LEU A 121 10.07 30.42 1.08
N SER A 122 10.41 31.69 0.78
CA SER A 122 10.33 32.78 1.78
C SER A 122 8.91 33.26 2.10
N GLY A 123 7.89 32.85 1.32
CA GLY A 123 6.50 33.30 1.44
C GLY A 123 5.45 32.18 1.55
N LEU A 124 5.88 30.92 1.70
CA LEU A 124 5.00 29.76 1.61
C LEU A 124 3.83 29.79 2.61
N GLY A 125 4.06 30.22 3.86
CA GLY A 125 3.02 30.24 4.87
C GLY A 125 1.91 31.27 4.60
N SER A 126 2.28 32.47 4.14
CA SER A 126 1.30 33.49 3.75
C SER A 126 0.55 33.09 2.49
N LYS A 127 1.27 32.55 1.50
CA LYS A 127 0.69 32.11 0.24
C LYS A 127 -0.29 30.96 0.43
N TRP A 128 0.10 29.94 1.20
CA TRP A 128 -0.78 28.85 1.60
C TRP A 128 -2.05 29.37 2.25
N LYS A 129 -1.92 30.30 3.21
CA LYS A 129 -3.07 30.90 3.87
C LYS A 129 -3.97 31.65 2.89
N ASP A 130 -3.39 32.43 1.98
CA ASP A 130 -4.14 33.18 0.97
C ASP A 130 -4.89 32.23 0.03
N ASN A 131 -4.24 31.18 -0.45
CA ASN A 131 -4.84 30.14 -1.31
C ASN A 131 -5.97 29.38 -0.60
N VAL A 132 -5.74 28.89 0.62
CA VAL A 132 -6.76 28.19 1.41
C VAL A 132 -7.95 29.10 1.74
N THR A 133 -7.70 30.37 2.05
CA THR A 133 -8.77 31.33 2.38
C THR A 133 -9.53 31.86 1.16
N ALA A 134 -8.95 31.81 -0.04
CA ALA A 134 -9.66 32.11 -1.28
C ALA A 134 -10.80 31.12 -1.54
N GLY A 135 -10.66 29.88 -1.02
CA GLY A 135 -11.60 28.79 -1.22
C GLY A 135 -11.47 28.15 -2.59
N PRO A 136 -12.06 26.94 -2.79
CA PRO A 136 -11.77 26.20 -4.01
C PRO A 136 -12.33 26.88 -5.26
N VAL A 137 -11.56 26.81 -6.33
CA VAL A 137 -11.91 27.32 -7.64
C VAL A 137 -12.16 26.17 -8.60
N TRP A 138 -12.73 26.47 -9.77
CA TRP A 138 -12.82 25.49 -10.83
C TRP A 138 -11.52 25.55 -11.63
N ASP A 139 -10.70 24.52 -11.47
CA ASP A 139 -9.38 24.48 -12.08
C ASP A 139 -9.45 24.23 -13.61
N ARG A 140 -8.39 24.63 -14.32
CA ARG A 140 -8.23 24.54 -15.77
C ARG A 140 -7.01 23.70 -16.18
N ASP A 141 -6.58 22.81 -15.28
CA ASP A 141 -5.50 21.89 -15.56
C ASP A 141 -5.75 20.99 -16.76
N GLU A 142 -4.64 20.41 -17.24
CA GLU A 142 -4.67 19.48 -18.35
C GLU A 142 -5.52 18.26 -17.98
N HIS A 143 -6.42 17.85 -18.89
CA HIS A 143 -7.35 16.74 -18.62
C HIS A 143 -6.67 15.44 -18.14
N TYR A 144 -5.42 15.22 -18.54
CA TYR A 144 -4.66 14.07 -18.09
C TYR A 144 -4.39 14.09 -16.57
N LEU A 145 -4.09 15.25 -15.99
CA LEU A 145 -3.89 15.36 -14.55
C LEU A 145 -5.20 15.03 -13.82
N ASN A 146 -6.26 15.78 -14.11
CA ASN A 146 -7.52 15.70 -13.34
C ASN A 146 -8.25 14.36 -13.52
N TYR A 147 -8.13 13.71 -14.69
CA TYR A 147 -8.90 12.49 -14.99
C TYR A 147 -8.08 11.20 -15.06
N VAL A 148 -6.75 11.27 -14.92
CA VAL A 148 -5.90 10.07 -14.86
C VAL A 148 -5.06 10.08 -13.59
N MET A 149 -4.25 11.12 -13.39
CA MET A 149 -3.31 11.15 -12.26
C MET A 149 -4.04 11.29 -10.92
N HIS A 150 -5.00 12.21 -10.82
CA HIS A 150 -5.80 12.39 -9.60
C HIS A 150 -6.54 11.10 -9.22
N PRO A 151 -7.35 10.46 -10.10
CA PRO A 151 -7.94 9.16 -9.79
C PRO A 151 -6.92 8.09 -9.40
N TYR A 152 -5.77 8.02 -10.07
CA TYR A 152 -4.72 7.07 -9.71
C TYR A 152 -4.18 7.29 -8.28
N PHE A 153 -3.80 8.52 -7.92
CA PHE A 153 -3.31 8.81 -6.57
C PHE A 153 -4.39 8.69 -5.49
N GLY A 154 -5.64 9.02 -5.82
CA GLY A 154 -6.79 8.67 -4.97
C GLY A 154 -6.91 7.16 -4.75
N GLY A 155 -6.65 6.36 -5.79
CA GLY A 155 -6.55 4.92 -5.72
C GLY A 155 -5.39 4.43 -4.85
N VAL A 156 -4.22 5.07 -4.94
CA VAL A 156 -3.06 4.75 -4.08
C VAL A 156 -3.37 4.99 -2.59
N TYR A 157 -4.04 6.09 -2.23
CA TYR A 157 -4.49 6.29 -0.85
C TYR A 157 -5.52 5.25 -0.42
N TYR A 158 -6.42 4.90 -1.33
CA TYR A 158 -7.45 3.89 -1.08
C TYR A 158 -6.83 2.51 -0.84
N THR A 159 -5.90 2.05 -1.69
CA THR A 159 -5.25 0.75 -1.56
C THR A 159 -4.41 0.65 -0.29
N ALA A 160 -3.80 1.75 0.18
CA ALA A 160 -3.09 1.78 1.46
C ALA A 160 -4.01 1.42 2.64
N ALA A 161 -5.24 1.96 2.67
CA ALA A 161 -6.25 1.63 3.68
C ALA A 161 -6.80 0.20 3.50
N ARG A 162 -7.07 -0.23 2.26
CA ARG A 162 -7.53 -1.60 1.99
C ARG A 162 -6.53 -2.64 2.48
N HIS A 163 -5.25 -2.48 2.17
CA HIS A 163 -4.20 -3.40 2.65
C HIS A 163 -4.10 -3.43 4.18
N ALA A 164 -4.45 -2.34 4.87
CA ALA A 164 -4.52 -2.29 6.33
C ALA A 164 -5.80 -2.88 6.94
N GLY A 165 -6.62 -3.61 6.16
CA GLY A 165 -7.80 -4.31 6.64
C GLY A 165 -9.05 -3.44 6.83
N PHE A 166 -9.07 -2.24 6.24
CA PHE A 166 -10.25 -1.38 6.24
C PHE A 166 -11.19 -1.78 5.09
N ASN A 167 -12.50 -1.64 5.32
CA ASN A 167 -13.49 -1.91 4.28
C ASN A 167 -13.52 -0.81 3.20
N GLU A 168 -14.35 -1.00 2.18
CA GLU A 168 -14.42 -0.13 1.01
C GLU A 168 -14.82 1.31 1.37
N PHE A 169 -15.78 1.46 2.28
CA PHE A 169 -16.26 2.78 2.71
C PHE A 169 -15.23 3.51 3.58
N GLU A 170 -14.59 2.79 4.51
CA GLU A 170 -13.54 3.34 5.36
C GLU A 170 -12.31 3.75 4.53
N SER A 171 -11.96 2.94 3.54
CA SER A 171 -10.86 3.24 2.61
C SER A 171 -11.19 4.42 1.70
N PHE A 172 -12.46 4.56 1.28
CA PHE A 172 -12.94 5.77 0.61
C PHE A 172 -12.81 7.01 1.50
N LEU A 173 -13.22 6.94 2.77
CA LEU A 173 -13.09 8.07 3.69
C LEU A 173 -11.63 8.45 3.95
N TYR A 174 -10.74 7.45 4.07
CA TYR A 174 -9.30 7.69 4.18
C TYR A 174 -8.76 8.38 2.92
N SER A 175 -9.06 7.84 1.74
CA SER A 175 -8.66 8.43 0.46
C SER A 175 -9.18 9.86 0.30
N ALA A 176 -10.46 10.12 0.61
CA ALA A 176 -11.05 11.45 0.61
C ALA A 176 -10.38 12.43 1.57
N THR A 177 -9.97 11.94 2.74
CA THR A 177 -9.27 12.76 3.72
C THR A 177 -7.87 13.10 3.23
N MET A 178 -7.14 12.11 2.70
CA MET A 178 -5.78 12.27 2.21
C MET A 178 -5.71 13.14 0.95
N SER A 179 -6.61 12.92 -0.01
CA SER A 179 -6.66 13.73 -1.22
C SER A 179 -7.06 15.18 -0.92
N THR A 180 -8.07 15.39 -0.07
CA THR A 180 -8.62 16.74 0.17
C THR A 180 -7.75 17.54 1.13
N PHE A 181 -7.48 17.01 2.33
CA PHE A 181 -6.87 17.84 3.38
C PHE A 181 -5.35 17.77 3.35
N PHE A 182 -4.79 16.61 3.03
CA PHE A 182 -3.35 16.44 3.01
C PHE A 182 -2.73 16.91 1.69
N TRP A 183 -3.28 16.50 0.55
CA TRP A 183 -2.75 16.89 -0.76
C TRP A 183 -3.24 18.27 -1.20
N GLU A 184 -4.53 18.40 -1.53
CA GLU A 184 -5.10 19.61 -2.13
C GLU A 184 -4.93 20.85 -1.23
N TYR A 185 -5.49 20.80 -0.01
CA TYR A 185 -5.41 21.91 0.95
C TYR A 185 -4.08 21.97 1.71
N GLY A 186 -3.24 20.94 1.59
CA GLY A 186 -1.96 20.87 2.30
C GLY A 186 -0.82 21.19 1.37
N VAL A 187 -0.40 20.20 0.59
CA VAL A 187 0.76 20.25 -0.31
C VAL A 187 0.55 21.22 -1.48
N GLU A 188 -0.53 21.07 -2.24
CA GLU A 188 -0.79 21.90 -3.43
C GLU A 188 -1.13 23.34 -3.08
N ALA A 189 -1.83 23.56 -1.97
CA ALA A 189 -2.18 24.90 -1.52
C ALA A 189 -0.98 25.84 -1.29
N PHE A 190 0.24 25.31 -1.14
CA PHE A 190 1.46 26.13 -1.12
C PHE A 190 1.79 26.78 -2.46
N ALA A 191 1.39 26.17 -3.56
CA ALA A 191 1.61 26.65 -4.91
C ALA A 191 0.32 27.26 -5.51
N GLU A 192 -0.82 26.59 -5.37
CA GLU A 192 -2.03 26.88 -6.14
C GLU A 192 -3.27 26.98 -5.24
N VAL A 193 -4.37 27.55 -5.77
CA VAL A 193 -5.64 27.61 -5.04
C VAL A 193 -6.33 26.25 -5.16
N PRO A 194 -6.87 25.66 -4.07
CA PRO A 194 -7.57 24.39 -4.13
C PRO A 194 -8.64 24.31 -5.22
N SER A 195 -8.89 23.12 -5.74
CA SER A 195 -9.77 22.83 -6.86
C SER A 195 -11.02 22.07 -6.43
N TRP A 196 -12.20 22.57 -6.82
CA TRP A 196 -13.46 21.83 -6.61
C TRP A 196 -13.50 20.51 -7.36
N GLN A 197 -12.81 20.43 -8.50
CA GLN A 197 -12.77 19.23 -9.30
C GLN A 197 -12.03 18.13 -8.56
N ASP A 198 -10.86 18.44 -8.03
CA ASP A 198 -9.95 17.44 -7.47
C ASP A 198 -10.41 16.98 -6.09
N VAL A 199 -11.06 17.84 -5.30
CA VAL A 199 -11.75 17.45 -4.07
C VAL A 199 -12.84 16.39 -4.31
N PHE A 200 -13.49 16.39 -5.48
CA PHE A 200 -14.53 15.42 -5.80
C PHE A 200 -14.02 14.22 -6.59
N ILE A 201 -13.30 14.48 -7.69
CA ILE A 201 -12.87 13.48 -8.66
C ILE A 201 -11.84 12.55 -8.04
N THR A 202 -10.85 13.10 -7.33
CA THR A 202 -9.74 12.34 -6.75
C THR A 202 -10.25 11.20 -5.85
N PRO A 203 -11.07 11.44 -4.82
CA PRO A 203 -11.51 10.33 -3.97
C PRO A 203 -12.62 9.47 -4.58
N PHE A 204 -13.53 10.07 -5.37
CA PHE A 204 -14.66 9.31 -5.90
C PHE A 204 -14.22 8.32 -6.97
N PHE A 205 -13.49 8.78 -7.98
CA PHE A 205 -12.93 7.88 -8.99
C PHE A 205 -11.70 7.14 -8.47
N GLY A 206 -10.98 7.71 -7.51
CA GLY A 206 -9.88 7.02 -6.83
C GLY A 206 -10.33 5.78 -6.08
N ALA A 207 -11.48 5.78 -5.40
CA ALA A 207 -11.98 4.56 -4.78
C ALA A 207 -12.30 3.46 -5.81
N VAL A 208 -12.85 3.82 -6.97
CA VAL A 208 -13.10 2.86 -8.06
C VAL A 208 -11.80 2.31 -8.62
N VAL A 209 -10.86 3.18 -8.94
CA VAL A 209 -9.54 2.80 -9.47
C VAL A 209 -8.76 1.98 -8.43
N GLY A 210 -8.83 2.34 -7.16
CA GLY A 210 -8.17 1.66 -6.06
C GLY A 210 -8.68 0.25 -5.81
N GLU A 211 -10.00 0.01 -5.88
CA GLU A 211 -10.51 -1.36 -5.75
C GLU A 211 -10.11 -2.21 -6.98
N LEU A 212 -10.14 -1.64 -8.19
CA LEU A 212 -9.62 -2.33 -9.38
C LEU A 212 -8.12 -2.64 -9.27
N MET A 213 -7.34 -1.74 -8.67
CA MET A 213 -5.92 -1.95 -8.43
C MET A 213 -5.69 -3.10 -7.45
N LEU A 214 -6.48 -3.15 -6.37
CA LEU A 214 -6.43 -4.22 -5.38
C LEU A 214 -6.82 -5.57 -5.99
N GLU A 215 -7.92 -5.64 -6.73
CA GLU A 215 -8.36 -6.87 -7.41
C GLU A 215 -7.28 -7.37 -8.38
N ALA A 216 -6.73 -6.48 -9.22
CA ALA A 216 -5.67 -6.83 -10.15
C ALA A 216 -4.39 -7.31 -9.44
N GLU A 217 -4.05 -6.73 -8.29
CA GLU A 217 -2.90 -7.14 -7.49
C GLU A 217 -3.09 -8.56 -6.95
N GLN A 218 -4.24 -8.84 -6.35
CA GLN A 218 -4.55 -10.16 -5.81
C GLN A 218 -4.66 -11.23 -6.91
N ASP A 219 -5.19 -10.89 -8.08
CA ASP A 219 -5.21 -11.78 -9.25
C ASP A 219 -3.80 -12.13 -9.75
N ILE A 220 -2.89 -11.15 -9.80
CA ILE A 220 -1.49 -11.39 -10.19
C ILE A 220 -0.78 -12.27 -9.16
N ILE A 221 -0.96 -11.99 -7.87
CA ILE A 221 -0.34 -12.78 -6.79
C ILE A 221 -0.83 -14.24 -6.84
N THR A 222 -2.13 -14.44 -6.96
CA THR A 222 -2.73 -15.79 -6.96
C THR A 222 -2.46 -16.59 -8.24
N SER A 223 -2.23 -15.91 -9.37
CA SER A 223 -1.85 -16.55 -10.65
C SER A 223 -0.36 -16.88 -10.79
N GLY A 224 0.44 -16.61 -9.75
CA GLY A 224 1.87 -16.96 -9.71
C GLY A 224 2.82 -15.79 -10.00
N GLY A 225 2.33 -14.55 -9.98
CA GLY A 225 3.16 -13.35 -10.05
C GLY A 225 3.67 -12.99 -11.45
N GLU A 226 3.14 -13.61 -12.51
CA GLU A 226 3.55 -13.31 -13.89
C GLU A 226 2.51 -12.48 -14.63
N VAL A 227 2.96 -11.43 -15.32
CA VAL A 227 2.13 -10.68 -16.27
C VAL A 227 2.68 -10.91 -17.67
N LEU A 228 1.82 -11.33 -18.59
CA LEU A 228 2.20 -11.69 -19.97
C LEU A 228 3.32 -12.75 -20.05
N GLY A 229 3.38 -13.67 -19.08
CA GLY A 229 4.41 -14.72 -18.99
C GLY A 229 5.79 -14.20 -18.54
N SER A 230 5.84 -13.04 -17.89
CA SER A 230 7.07 -12.46 -17.34
C SER A 230 6.89 -12.11 -15.86
N ALA A 231 7.70 -12.75 -15.01
CA ALA A 231 7.78 -12.41 -13.59
C ALA A 231 8.21 -10.95 -13.37
N THR A 232 9.18 -10.45 -14.14
CA THR A 232 9.62 -9.04 -14.05
C THR A 232 8.49 -8.08 -14.39
N MET A 233 7.65 -8.39 -15.39
CA MET A 233 6.49 -7.57 -15.69
C MET A 233 5.46 -7.62 -14.56
N GLY A 234 5.31 -8.79 -13.91
CA GLY A 234 4.49 -8.95 -12.72
C GLY A 234 4.98 -8.07 -11.58
N ASP A 235 6.25 -8.15 -11.20
CA ASP A 235 6.86 -7.33 -10.14
C ASP A 235 6.68 -5.83 -10.38
N VAL A 236 6.91 -5.38 -11.63
CA VAL A 236 6.71 -3.97 -12.01
C VAL A 236 5.23 -3.58 -11.90
N THR A 237 4.32 -4.45 -12.33
CA THR A 237 2.88 -4.19 -12.25
C THR A 237 2.43 -4.09 -10.79
N LEU A 238 2.82 -5.06 -9.95
CA LEU A 238 2.52 -5.07 -8.52
C LEU A 238 3.00 -3.79 -7.82
N PHE A 239 4.20 -3.31 -8.17
CA PHE A 239 4.68 -2.03 -7.65
C PHE A 239 3.75 -0.86 -7.99
N PHE A 240 3.27 -0.75 -9.23
CA PHE A 240 2.39 0.37 -9.61
C PHE A 240 0.95 0.23 -9.09
N LEU A 241 0.51 -0.99 -8.75
CA LEU A 241 -0.78 -1.23 -8.10
C LEU A 241 -0.74 -0.86 -6.61
N ASN A 242 0.40 -1.06 -5.94
CA ASN A 242 0.57 -0.68 -4.53
C ASN A 242 1.95 -0.06 -4.25
N PRO A 243 2.23 1.15 -4.77
CA PRO A 243 3.56 1.75 -4.66
C PRO A 243 3.90 2.13 -3.22
N VAL A 244 2.92 2.60 -2.45
CA VAL A 244 3.10 2.97 -1.04
C VAL A 244 3.42 1.75 -0.20
N GLY A 245 2.70 0.65 -0.38
CA GLY A 245 2.97 -0.60 0.32
C GLY A 245 4.36 -1.15 0.04
N HIS A 246 4.77 -1.18 -1.23
CA HIS A 246 6.11 -1.65 -1.64
C HIS A 246 7.21 -0.78 -1.02
N ILE A 247 7.12 0.54 -1.16
CA ILE A 247 8.12 1.47 -0.61
C ILE A 247 8.15 1.36 0.91
N HIS A 248 6.98 1.32 1.56
CA HIS A 248 6.90 1.17 3.01
C HIS A 248 7.58 -0.13 3.47
N GLY A 249 7.28 -1.25 2.81
CA GLY A 249 7.91 -2.55 3.07
C GLY A 249 9.42 -2.53 2.83
N TRP A 250 9.90 -1.89 1.78
CA TRP A 250 11.34 -1.76 1.53
C TRP A 250 12.03 -0.91 2.60
N VAL A 251 11.44 0.22 2.99
CA VAL A 251 12.00 1.08 4.03
C VAL A 251 12.01 0.34 5.38
N SER A 252 10.92 -0.35 5.74
CA SER A 252 10.85 -1.11 6.99
C SER A 252 11.83 -2.29 7.02
N ASN A 253 11.98 -3.00 5.90
CA ASN A 253 12.80 -4.20 5.82
C ASN A 253 14.29 -3.91 5.59
N THR A 254 14.63 -2.86 4.83
CA THR A 254 16.02 -2.51 4.50
C THR A 254 16.71 -1.79 5.65
N TRP A 255 15.97 -1.03 6.46
CA TRP A 255 16.56 -0.23 7.54
C TRP A 255 16.49 -0.86 8.92
N GLY A 256 15.74 -1.95 9.13
CA GLY A 256 15.58 -2.56 10.47
C GLY A 256 15.11 -1.56 11.53
N GLY A 257 14.57 -0.43 11.07
CA GLY A 257 14.61 0.84 11.76
C GLY A 257 13.24 1.47 11.78
N SER A 258 12.76 1.83 12.97
CA SER A 258 11.52 2.56 13.11
C SER A 258 11.75 4.04 12.81
N ALA A 259 10.96 4.59 11.88
CA ALA A 259 10.78 6.02 11.71
C ALA A 259 9.54 6.45 12.50
N GLU A 260 9.74 7.02 13.67
CA GLU A 260 8.67 7.55 14.52
C GLU A 260 8.58 9.07 14.31
N LEU A 261 7.43 9.54 13.83
CA LEU A 261 7.15 10.97 13.73
C LEU A 261 6.29 11.39 14.93
N GLN A 262 6.86 12.18 15.84
CA GLN A 262 6.20 12.67 17.03
C GLN A 262 5.98 14.18 16.95
N TYR A 263 4.73 14.61 17.08
CA TYR A 263 4.42 16.02 17.28
C TYR A 263 4.77 16.41 18.73
N SER A 264 5.46 17.54 18.89
CA SER A 264 5.83 18.09 20.19
C SER A 264 5.44 19.56 20.28
N SER A 265 4.70 19.91 21.32
CA SER A 265 4.39 21.29 21.68
C SER A 265 5.33 21.86 22.75
N ASN A 266 6.30 21.06 23.21
CA ASN A 266 7.27 21.48 24.22
C ASN A 266 8.50 22.09 23.53
N PRO A 267 8.90 23.33 23.87
CA PRO A 267 10.12 23.93 23.37
C PRO A 267 11.31 22.98 23.53
N TRP A 268 12.18 22.93 22.52
CA TRP A 268 13.38 22.09 22.52
C TRP A 268 13.09 20.60 22.69
N PHE A 269 11.90 20.15 22.28
CA PHE A 269 11.44 18.76 22.37
C PHE A 269 11.49 18.19 23.79
N GLY A 270 11.38 19.05 24.82
CA GLY A 270 11.46 18.64 26.23
C GLY A 270 12.88 18.37 26.74
N ASN A 271 13.93 18.76 26.00
CA ASN A 271 15.31 18.64 26.44
C ASN A 271 15.73 19.85 27.29
N ASP A 272 15.69 19.67 28.62
CA ASP A 272 16.04 20.70 29.60
C ASP A 272 17.48 21.25 29.46
N GLN A 273 18.42 20.44 28.97
CA GLN A 273 19.81 20.86 28.80
C GLN A 273 19.96 21.77 27.57
N ALA A 274 19.33 21.38 26.46
CA ALA A 274 19.30 22.20 25.24
C ALA A 274 18.58 23.53 25.50
N ALA A 275 17.47 23.49 26.24
CA ALA A 275 16.73 24.69 26.63
C ALA A 275 17.58 25.65 27.48
N LYS A 276 18.32 25.12 28.48
CA LYS A 276 19.23 25.94 29.31
C LYS A 276 20.36 26.57 28.49
N PHE A 277 21.01 25.77 27.63
CA PHE A 277 22.08 26.28 26.77
C PHE A 277 21.61 27.39 25.83
N ALA A 278 20.42 27.23 25.23
CA ALA A 278 19.84 28.24 24.36
C ALA A 278 19.53 29.54 25.11
N LEU A 279 18.94 29.46 26.30
CA LEU A 279 18.65 30.63 27.15
C LEU A 279 19.93 31.34 27.61
N GLU A 280 20.96 30.58 28.01
CA GLU A 280 22.26 31.13 28.39
C GLU A 280 22.99 31.78 27.22
N SER A 281 22.76 31.30 25.99
CA SER A 281 23.27 31.87 24.74
C SER A 281 22.48 33.11 24.28
N GLY A 282 21.48 33.55 25.06
CA GLY A 282 20.68 34.74 24.78
C GLY A 282 19.48 34.51 23.85
N ALA A 283 19.10 33.26 23.59
CA ALA A 283 17.87 32.97 22.84
C ALA A 283 16.63 33.38 23.67
N GLN A 284 15.62 33.91 22.98
CA GLN A 284 14.35 34.27 23.63
C GLN A 284 13.51 33.02 23.88
N TYR A 285 12.76 33.02 24.98
CA TYR A 285 11.83 31.94 25.28
C TYR A 285 10.56 32.10 24.46
N ASP A 286 10.30 31.17 23.54
CA ASP A 286 9.10 31.18 22.72
C ASP A 286 7.89 30.73 23.56
N ASN A 287 6.87 31.58 23.62
CA ASN A 287 5.63 31.29 24.37
C ASN A 287 4.75 30.23 23.68
N VAL A 288 5.03 29.92 22.42
CA VAL A 288 4.32 28.92 21.60
C VAL A 288 5.35 28.19 20.76
N PHE A 289 5.38 26.87 20.84
CA PHE A 289 6.30 26.02 20.09
C PHE A 289 5.53 24.90 19.39
N TYR A 290 5.82 24.71 18.10
CA TYR A 290 5.34 23.60 17.30
C TYR A 290 6.56 22.91 16.70
N GLY A 291 6.84 21.69 17.13
CA GLY A 291 7.94 20.88 16.65
C GLY A 291 7.45 19.53 16.16
N VAL A 292 8.12 19.01 15.13
CA VAL A 292 7.96 17.63 14.69
C VAL A 292 9.31 16.94 14.89
N GLU A 293 9.33 15.93 15.76
CA GLU A 293 10.49 15.07 15.95
C GLU A 293 10.34 13.87 15.02
N MET A 294 11.30 13.67 14.12
CA MET A 294 11.42 12.45 13.34
C MET A 294 12.55 11.64 13.95
N LYS A 295 12.20 10.60 14.69
CA LYS A 295 13.17 9.66 15.24
C LYS A 295 13.35 8.51 14.27
N ILE A 296 14.51 8.49 13.64
CA ILE A 296 14.94 7.38 12.79
C ILE A 296 15.86 6.52 13.63
N SER A 297 15.42 5.33 14.03
CA SER A 297 16.25 4.33 14.69
C SER A 297 16.81 3.38 13.63
N PHE A 298 18.05 2.91 13.78
CA PHE A 298 18.73 1.97 12.89
C PHE A 298 19.41 0.86 13.71
#